data_AF-A0A2S6U8I5-F1
#
_entry.id   AF-A0A2S6U8I5-F1
#
_cell.length_a   1.000
_cell.length_b   1.000
_cell.length_c   1.000
_cell.angle_alpha   90.00
_cell.angle_beta   90.00
_cell.angle_gamma   90.00
#
_symmetry.space_group_name_H-M   'P 1'
#
loop_
_entity.id
_entity.type
_entity.pdbx_description
1 polymer ?
#
loop_
_entity_poly.entity_id
_entity_poly.type
_entity_poly.pdbx_seq_one_letter_code
_entity_poly.pdbx_strand_id
1 'polypeptide(L)'
;MGIKRHRPEVTEPVALHVMAKRHLVAMEAGYADKLSPASVRSLENQGLPLTPSESEAFLALPYAEDALALRHWDEDAKTPGARTPTLADYRPIIASCLTPKGPREAAG
;
A
#
# COMPACT_ATOMS: atom_id res chain seq x y z
N MET A 1 -6.76 -8.56 26.41
CA MET A 1 -5.52 -8.17 25.72
C MET A 1 -5.91 -7.15 24.64
N GLY A 2 -5.37 -5.93 24.67
CA GLY A 2 -5.77 -4.88 23.71
C GLY A 2 -5.13 -5.12 22.34
N ILE A 3 -5.89 -4.92 21.26
CA ILE A 3 -5.38 -5.00 19.89
C ILE A 3 -4.42 -3.82 19.68
N LYS A 4 -3.15 -4.11 19.37
CA LYS A 4 -2.18 -3.09 18.95
C LYS A 4 -2.51 -2.66 17.53
N ARG A 5 -2.60 -1.35 17.28
CA ARG A 5 -2.84 -0.78 15.95
C ARG A 5 -1.58 -0.09 15.44
N HIS A 6 -1.43 -0.06 14.13
CA HIS A 6 -0.42 0.77 13.46
C HIS A 6 -1.01 2.16 13.20
N ARG A 7 -0.12 3.16 13.11
CA ARG A 7 -0.55 4.53 12.79
C ARG A 7 -1.04 4.63 11.33
N PRO A 8 -1.92 5.60 11.01
CA PRO A 8 -2.48 5.77 9.66
C PRO A 8 -1.42 5.88 8.55
N GLU A 9 -0.28 6.50 8.82
CA GLU A 9 0.83 6.64 7.86
C GLU A 9 1.39 5.29 7.39
N VAL A 10 1.10 4.20 8.12
CA VAL A 10 1.46 2.83 7.73
C VAL A 10 0.26 2.11 7.12
N THR A 11 -0.94 2.28 7.66
CA THR A 11 -2.11 1.50 7.22
C THR A 11 -2.81 2.07 5.98
N GLU A 12 -2.84 3.40 5.82
CA GLU A 12 -3.53 4.05 4.71
C GLU A 12 -2.86 3.77 3.36
N PRO A 13 -1.52 3.88 3.19
CA PRO A 13 -0.88 3.49 1.93
C PRO A 13 -1.16 2.02 1.55
N VAL A 14 -1.18 1.14 2.55
CA VAL A 14 -1.51 -0.28 2.36
C VAL A 14 -2.97 -0.46 1.95
N ALA A 15 -3.91 0.29 2.51
CA ALA A 15 -5.31 0.24 2.09
C ALA A 15 -5.51 0.75 0.66
N LEU A 16 -4.75 1.79 0.28
CA LEU A 16 -4.86 2.47 -1.01
C LEU A 16 -4.09 1.79 -2.16
N HIS A 17 -3.24 0.79 -1.89
CA HIS A 17 -2.33 0.22 -2.90
C HIS A 17 -3.04 -0.37 -4.15
N VAL A 18 -4.29 -0.84 -4.03
CA VAL A 18 -5.08 -1.31 -5.18
C VAL A 18 -5.53 -0.14 -6.06
N MET A 19 -5.96 0.96 -5.46
CA MET A 19 -6.30 2.19 -6.19
C MET A 19 -5.07 2.76 -6.87
N ALA A 20 -3.92 2.75 -6.19
CA ALA A 20 -2.63 3.12 -6.78
C ALA A 20 -2.30 2.27 -8.01
N LYS A 21 -2.50 0.94 -7.96
CA LYS A 21 -2.32 0.07 -9.15
C LYS A 21 -3.22 0.51 -10.31
N ARG A 22 -4.52 0.69 -10.04
CA ARG A 22 -5.51 1.06 -11.06
C ARG A 22 -5.25 2.44 -11.65
N HIS A 23 -4.74 3.36 -10.85
CA HIS A 23 -4.29 4.69 -11.28
C HIS A 23 -3.07 4.58 -12.22
N LEU A 24 -2.01 3.88 -11.81
CA LEU A 24 -0.79 3.76 -12.59
C LEU A 24 -1.03 3.09 -13.95
N VAL A 25 -1.87 2.05 -14.00
CA VAL A 25 -2.29 1.44 -15.27
C VAL A 25 -3.02 2.43 -16.18
N ALA A 26 -3.77 3.36 -15.61
CA ALA A 26 -4.52 4.35 -16.39
C ALA A 26 -3.64 5.51 -16.88
N MET A 27 -2.71 5.98 -16.05
CA MET A 27 -2.03 7.27 -16.24
C MET A 27 -0.56 7.14 -16.67
N GLU A 28 0.13 6.06 -16.33
CA GLU A 28 1.52 5.84 -16.71
C GLU A 28 1.61 4.92 -17.93
N ALA A 29 2.07 5.49 -19.05
CA ALA A 29 2.27 4.75 -20.28
C ALA A 29 3.23 3.57 -20.07
N GLY A 30 2.81 2.37 -20.49
CA GLY A 30 3.59 1.13 -20.37
C GLY A 30 3.58 0.51 -18.96
N TYR A 31 2.87 1.08 -17.98
CA TYR A 31 2.81 0.48 -16.64
C TYR A 31 2.09 -0.87 -16.63
N ALA A 32 1.06 -1.03 -17.47
CA ALA A 32 0.36 -2.31 -17.63
C ALA A 32 1.32 -3.46 -18.03
N ASP A 33 2.32 -3.17 -18.86
CA ASP A 33 3.30 -4.15 -19.34
C ASP A 33 4.34 -4.52 -18.26
N LYS A 34 4.51 -3.66 -17.24
CA LYS A 34 5.39 -3.92 -16.09
C LYS A 34 4.74 -4.84 -15.06
N LEU A 35 3.42 -5.07 -15.13
CA LEU A 35 2.73 -5.92 -14.17
C LEU A 35 3.20 -7.37 -14.28
N SER A 36 3.59 -7.95 -13.15
CA SER A 36 3.85 -9.37 -13.04
C SER A 36 2.58 -10.18 -13.38
N PRO A 37 2.71 -11.46 -13.78
CA PRO A 37 1.54 -12.29 -14.07
C PRO A 37 0.54 -12.41 -12.90
N ALA A 38 1.02 -12.32 -11.66
CA ALA A 38 0.15 -12.29 -10.47
C ALA A 38 -0.58 -10.96 -10.32
N SER A 39 0.09 -9.84 -10.58
CA SER A 39 -0.50 -8.50 -10.57
C SER A 39 -1.60 -8.36 -11.64
N VAL A 40 -1.40 -8.92 -12.84
CA VAL A 40 -2.40 -8.96 -13.92
C VAL A 40 -3.64 -9.74 -13.47
N ARG A 41 -3.49 -10.99 -13.01
CA ARG A 41 -4.62 -11.80 -12.54
C ARG A 41 -5.40 -11.16 -11.39
N SER A 42 -4.70 -10.49 -10.48
CA SER A 42 -5.38 -9.79 -9.37
C SER A 42 -6.11 -8.54 -9.86
N LEU A 43 -5.61 -7.85 -10.89
CA LEU A 43 -6.26 -6.66 -11.46
C LEU A 43 -7.63 -7.01 -12.07
N GLU A 44 -7.75 -8.17 -12.74
CA GLU A 44 -9.01 -8.65 -13.35
C GLU A 44 -10.18 -8.67 -12.36
N ASN A 45 -9.90 -8.94 -11.08
CA ASN A 45 -10.91 -9.00 -10.02
C ASN A 45 -11.03 -7.70 -9.18
N GLN A 46 -10.14 -6.74 -9.40
CA GLN A 46 -10.06 -5.49 -8.63
C GLN A 46 -10.68 -4.29 -9.37
N GLY A 47 -11.05 -4.48 -10.64
CA GLY A 47 -11.74 -3.48 -11.47
C GLY A 47 -10.87 -2.88 -12.57
N LEU A 48 -11.50 -2.05 -13.40
CA LEU A 48 -10.86 -1.38 -14.55
C LEU A 48 -9.85 -0.32 -14.12
N PRO A 49 -8.92 0.10 -15.00
CA PRO A 49 -8.10 1.31 -14.78
C PRO A 49 -8.99 2.50 -14.41
N LEU A 50 -8.48 3.38 -13.55
CA LEU A 50 -9.26 4.56 -13.13
C LEU A 50 -9.49 5.51 -14.32
N THR A 51 -10.67 6.12 -14.38
CA THR A 51 -10.90 7.29 -15.24
C THR A 51 -10.05 8.49 -14.78
N PRO A 52 -9.90 9.54 -15.60
CA PRO A 52 -9.20 10.76 -15.19
C PRO A 52 -9.79 11.38 -13.91
N SER A 53 -11.12 11.47 -13.80
CA SER A 53 -11.78 12.05 -12.62
C SER A 53 -11.61 11.17 -11.37
N GLU A 54 -11.67 9.84 -11.50
CA GLU A 54 -11.38 8.94 -10.38
C GLU A 54 -9.90 9.01 -9.96
N SER A 55 -9.00 9.24 -10.91
CA SER A 55 -7.58 9.44 -10.65
C SER A 55 -7.34 10.74 -9.87
N GLU A 56 -7.97 11.84 -10.27
CA GLU A 56 -7.93 13.10 -9.52
C GLU A 56 -8.48 12.92 -8.10
N ALA A 57 -9.61 12.23 -7.95
CA ALA A 57 -10.20 11.93 -6.64
C ALA A 57 -9.27 11.06 -5.77
N PHE A 58 -8.60 10.07 -6.37
CA PHE A 58 -7.61 9.24 -5.68
C PHE A 58 -6.40 10.06 -5.22
N LEU A 59 -5.84 10.89 -6.11
CA LEU A 59 -4.68 11.73 -5.79
C LEU A 59 -4.98 12.78 -4.71
N ALA A 60 -6.24 13.16 -4.53
CA ALA A 60 -6.68 14.05 -3.45
C ALA A 60 -6.76 13.37 -2.08
N LEU A 61 -6.67 12.03 -1.99
CA LEU A 61 -6.71 11.32 -0.71
C LEU A 61 -5.40 11.53 0.06
N PRO A 62 -5.46 11.65 1.40
CA PRO A 62 -4.26 11.55 2.23
C PRO A 62 -3.51 10.25 1.92
N TYR A 63 -2.18 10.33 1.86
CA TYR A 63 -1.28 9.20 1.62
C TYR A 63 -1.37 8.56 0.22
N ALA A 64 -2.04 9.19 -0.76
CA ALA A 64 -2.08 8.71 -2.14
C ALA A 64 -0.67 8.61 -2.75
N GLU A 65 0.20 9.59 -2.50
CA GLU A 65 1.59 9.58 -2.95
C GLU A 65 2.39 8.41 -2.33
N ASP A 66 2.23 8.17 -1.03
CA ASP A 66 2.86 7.03 -0.35
C ASP A 66 2.34 5.70 -0.90
N ALA A 67 1.04 5.61 -1.24
CA ALA A 67 0.44 4.44 -1.86
C ALA A 67 1.01 4.17 -3.26
N LEU A 68 1.29 5.22 -4.04
CA LEU A 68 1.96 5.12 -5.34
C LEU A 68 3.39 4.61 -5.18
N ALA A 69 4.16 5.20 -4.26
CA ALA A 69 5.52 4.74 -3.97
C ALA A 69 5.55 3.26 -3.54
N LEU A 70 4.66 2.89 -2.60
CA LEU A 70 4.50 1.51 -2.16
C LEU A 70 4.13 0.57 -3.31
N ARG A 71 3.30 1.03 -4.26
CA ARG A 71 2.87 0.22 -5.40
C ARG A 71 4.00 -0.03 -6.39
N HIS A 72 4.87 0.94 -6.63
CA HIS A 72 6.09 0.72 -7.42
C HIS A 72 6.99 -0.32 -6.76
N TRP A 73 7.23 -0.19 -5.44
CA TRP A 73 8.03 -1.18 -4.70
C TRP A 73 7.42 -2.59 -4.74
N ASP A 74 6.10 -2.72 -4.65
CA ASP A 74 5.43 -4.03 -4.79
C ASP A 74 5.70 -4.67 -6.15
N GLU A 75 5.62 -3.91 -7.23
CA GLU A 75 5.87 -4.45 -8.57
C GLU A 75 7.36 -4.77 -8.81
N ASP A 76 8.27 -3.96 -8.27
CA ASP A 76 9.71 -4.19 -8.41
C ASP A 76 10.22 -5.37 -7.56
N ALA A 77 9.55 -5.69 -6.45
CA ALA A 77 9.96 -6.72 -5.49
C ALA A 77 9.64 -8.17 -5.94
N LYS A 78 9.98 -8.52 -7.19
CA LYS A 78 9.68 -9.85 -7.78
C LYS A 78 10.92 -10.66 -8.17
N THR A 79 12.13 -10.21 -7.82
CA THR A 79 13.39 -10.94 -8.10
C THR A 79 13.61 -12.11 -7.13
N PRO A 80 13.55 -13.37 -7.58
CA PRO A 80 13.81 -14.51 -6.72
C PRO A 80 15.26 -14.53 -6.22
N GLY A 81 15.46 -14.81 -4.93
CA GLY A 81 16.80 -14.88 -4.34
C GLY A 81 17.48 -13.53 -4.11
N ALA A 82 16.79 -12.41 -4.29
CA ALA A 82 17.30 -11.10 -3.91
C ALA A 82 17.74 -11.09 -2.44
N ARG A 83 18.91 -10.51 -2.17
CA ARG A 83 19.40 -10.33 -0.79
C ARG A 83 18.62 -9.19 -0.15
N THR A 84 17.90 -9.49 0.93
CA THR A 84 17.14 -8.50 1.70
C THR A 84 17.45 -8.62 3.19
N PRO A 85 17.23 -7.55 3.99
CA PRO A 85 17.23 -7.67 5.43
C PRO A 85 16.17 -8.69 5.89
N THR A 86 16.42 -9.32 7.03
CA THR A 86 15.48 -10.27 7.63
C THR A 86 14.31 -9.53 8.28
N LEU A 87 13.21 -10.23 8.53
CA LEU A 87 12.11 -9.66 9.31
C LEU A 87 12.53 -9.20 10.71
N ALA A 88 13.55 -9.84 11.30
CA ALA A 88 14.08 -9.46 12.62
C ALA A 88 14.69 -8.05 12.59
N ASP A 89 15.37 -7.70 11.49
CA ASP A 89 15.99 -6.38 11.31
C ASP A 89 14.95 -5.26 11.27
N TYR A 90 13.73 -5.55 10.80
CA TYR A 90 12.62 -4.59 10.76
C TYR A 90 11.83 -4.48 12.08
N ARG A 91 12.03 -5.39 13.06
CA ARG A 91 11.24 -5.38 14.31
C ARG A 91 11.27 -4.03 15.05
N PRO A 92 12.42 -3.34 15.21
CA PRO A 92 12.45 -2.04 15.88
C PRO A 92 11.63 -0.98 15.14
N ILE A 93 11.65 -1.00 13.80
CA ILE A 93 10.90 -0.08 12.95
C ILE A 93 9.39 -0.37 13.04
N ILE A 94 9.00 -1.64 12.94
CA ILE A 94 7.59 -2.05 13.08
C ILE A 94 7.04 -1.64 14.45
N ALA A 95 7.84 -1.79 15.50
CA ALA A 95 7.47 -1.40 16.86
C ALA A 95 7.31 0.12 17.02
N SER A 96 8.16 0.94 16.38
CA SER A 96 8.04 2.40 16.42
C SER A 96 6.82 2.92 15.66
N CYS A 97 6.26 2.12 14.76
CA CYS A 97 5.06 2.43 14.00
C CYS A 97 3.73 2.08 14.70
N LEU A 98 3.77 1.57 15.93
CA LEU A 98 2.57 1.28 16.70
C LEU A 98 1.93 2.57 17.23
N THR A 99 0.60 2.64 17.24
CA THR A 99 -0.11 3.72 17.93
C THR A 99 0.21 3.65 19.44
N PRO A 100 0.42 4.80 20.11
CA PRO A 100 0.49 4.83 21.56
C PRO A 100 -0.75 4.15 22.16
N LYS A 101 -0.57 3.42 23.25
CA LYS A 101 -1.71 2.84 23.99
C LYS A 101 -2.54 4.00 24.55
N GLY A 102 -3.68 4.30 23.92
CA GLY A 102 -4.64 5.29 24.44
C GLY A 102 -5.13 4.91 25.84
N PRO A 103 -5.61 5.87 26.65
CA PRO A 103 -6.19 5.57 27.94
C PRO A 103 -7.39 4.62 27.74
N ARG A 104 -7.49 3.62 28.62
CA ARG A 104 -8.65 2.73 28.66
C ARG A 104 -9.82 3.62 29.10
N GLU A 105 -10.82 3.84 28.25
CA GLU A 105 -12.07 4.44 28.71
C GLU A 105 -12.61 3.58 29.85
N ALA A 106 -12.61 4.15 31.06
CA ALA A 106 -13.29 3.56 32.19
C ALA A 106 -14.78 3.65 31.89
N ALA A 107 -15.41 2.49 31.67
CA ALA A 107 -16.86 2.39 31.60
C ALA A 107 -17.44 2.94 32.91
N GLY A 108 -18.18 4.04 32.80
CA GLY A 108 -19.11 4.51 33.83
C GLY A 108 -20.44 3.80 33.71
#